data_AF-X1URA6-F1
#
_entry.id   AF-X1URA6-F1
#
_cell.length_a   1.000
_cell.length_b   1.000
_cell.length_c   1.000
_cell.angle_alpha   90.00
_cell.angle_beta   90.00
_cell.angle_gamma   90.00
#
_symmetry.space_group_name_H-M   'P 1'
#
loop_
_entity.id
_entity.type
_entity.pdbx_description
1 polymer ?
#
loop_
_entity_poly.entity_id
_entity_poly.type
_entity_poly.pdbx_seq_one_letter_code
_entity_poly.pdbx_strand_id
1 'polypeptide(L)' 'ADDLTAFGVMDALKNEGYKIPRDMSIVGFDDQIFSAEFRPMLTTVRQPADKMGQQGVDILLKWIDGTAKRNVTV' A
#
# COMPACT_ATOMS: atom_id res chain seq x y z
N ALA A 1 1.08 -4.85 4.71
CA ALA A 1 0.15 -5.34 3.69
C ALA A 1 0.13 -4.29 2.60
N ASP A 2 0.37 -4.71 1.35
CA ASP A 2 0.50 -3.85 0.17
C ASP A 2 -0.12 -4.57 -1.05
N ASP A 3 -0.27 -3.87 -2.17
CA ASP A 3 -0.85 -4.40 -3.41
C ASP A 3 -0.06 -5.60 -3.99
N LEU A 4 1.27 -5.59 -3.90
CA LEU A 4 2.11 -6.71 -4.40
C LEU A 4 1.84 -8.00 -3.62
N THR A 5 1.72 -7.89 -2.30
CA THR A 5 1.35 -9.00 -1.43
C THR A 5 -0.05 -9.51 -1.77
N ALA A 6 -1.00 -8.61 -2.03
CA ALA A 6 -2.36 -8.98 -2.43
C ALA A 6 -2.36 -9.75 -3.77
N PHE A 7 -1.56 -9.34 -4.77
CA PHE A 7 -1.42 -10.10 -6.01
C PHE A 7 -0.83 -11.49 -5.79
N GLY A 8 0.15 -11.63 -4.90
CA GLY A 8 0.69 -12.94 -4.52
C GLY A 8 -0.38 -13.87 -3.93
N VAL A 9 -1.26 -13.33 -3.07
CA VAL A 9 -2.41 -14.07 -2.55
C VAL A 9 -3.40 -14.44 -3.66
N MET A 10 -3.69 -13.51 -4.57
CA MET A 10 -4.58 -13.78 -5.70
C MET A 10 -4.06 -14.89 -6.61
N ASP A 11 -2.75 -14.92 -6.87
CA ASP A 11 -2.11 -15.96 -7.67
C ASP A 11 -2.18 -17.32 -6.98
N ALA A 12 -1.84 -17.37 -5.68
CA ALA A 12 -1.92 -18.60 -4.89
C ALA A 12 -3.35 -19.17 -4.86
N LEU A 13 -4.35 -18.34 -4.59
CA LEU A 13 -5.76 -18.76 -4.59
C LEU A 13 -6.21 -19.28 -5.96
N LYS A 14 -5.77 -18.63 -7.04
CA LYS A 14 -6.06 -19.07 -8.41
C LYS A 14 -5.42 -20.41 -8.72
N ASN A 15 -4.18 -20.65 -8.28
CA ASN A 15 -3.48 -21.93 -8.46
C ASN A 15 -4.16 -23.08 -7.71
N GLU A 16 -4.80 -22.79 -6.58
CA GLU A 16 -5.63 -23.75 -5.82
C GLU A 16 -7.07 -23.87 -6.35
N GLY A 17 -7.42 -23.17 -7.44
CA GLY A 17 -8.72 -23.28 -8.11
C GLY A 17 -9.84 -22.42 -7.54
N TYR A 18 -9.55 -21.52 -6.59
CA TYR A 18 -10.52 -20.57 -6.06
C TYR A 18 -10.82 -19.44 -7.06
N LYS A 19 -12.06 -18.94 -7.05
CA LYS A 19 -12.53 -17.84 -7.88
C LYS A 19 -12.60 -16.56 -7.08
N ILE A 20 -11.85 -15.56 -7.51
CA ILE A 20 -11.89 -14.21 -6.93
C ILE A 20 -12.81 -13.35 -7.80
N PRO A 21 -13.80 -12.62 -7.23
CA PRO A 21 -14.07 -12.44 -5.79
C PRO A 21 -15.08 -13.43 -5.19
N ARG A 22 -15.57 -14.42 -5.95
CA ARG A 22 -16.70 -15.29 -5.58
C ARG A 22 -16.47 -16.07 -4.29
N ASP A 23 -15.34 -16.77 -4.21
CA ASP A 23 -15.01 -17.66 -3.10
C ASP A 23 -14.26 -16.89 -1.99
N MET A 24 -13.47 -15.89 -2.39
CA MET A 24 -12.77 -15.00 -1.49
C MET A 24 -12.58 -13.63 -2.12
N SER A 25 -12.92 -12.58 -1.38
CA SER A 25 -12.62 -11.19 -1.76
C SER A 25 -11.27 -10.77 -1.20
N ILE A 26 -10.49 -10.07 -2.01
CA ILE A 26 -9.16 -9.57 -1.66
C ILE A 26 -9.17 -8.04 -1.77
N VAL A 27 -8.59 -7.38 -0.77
CA VAL A 27 -8.38 -5.93 -0.75
C VAL A 27 -6.89 -5.67 -0.51
N GLY A 28 -6.30 -4.87 -1.41
CA GLY A 28 -4.92 -4.41 -1.31
C GLY A 28 -4.78 -3.11 -0.51
N PHE A 29 -3.59 -2.54 -0.57
CA PHE A 29 -3.23 -1.27 0.04
C PHE A 29 -2.11 -0.67 -0.81
N ASP A 30 -2.29 0.56 -1.33
CA ASP A 30 -1.32 1.44 -2.01
C ASP A 30 -1.93 2.10 -3.25
N ASP A 31 -2.82 1.41 -3.95
CA ASP A 31 -3.35 1.81 -5.28
C ASP A 31 -2.24 2.00 -6.32
N GLN A 32 -1.42 0.96 -6.46
CA GLN A 32 -0.38 0.90 -7.48
C GLN A 32 -0.97 0.77 -8.89
N ILE A 33 -0.21 1.20 -9.90
CA ILE A 33 -0.63 1.19 -11.33
C ILE A 33 -1.22 -0.16 -11.75
N PHE A 34 -0.59 -1.25 -11.31
CA PHE A 34 -0.99 -2.61 -11.65
C PHE A 34 -2.36 -3.02 -11.10
N SER A 35 -2.86 -2.37 -10.05
CA SER A 35 -4.15 -2.69 -9.40
C SER A 35 -5.35 -2.52 -10.34
N ALA A 36 -5.25 -1.63 -11.32
CA ALA A 36 -6.25 -1.45 -12.38
C ALA A 36 -6.04 -2.35 -13.61
N GLU A 37 -4.84 -2.93 -13.78
CA GLU A 37 -4.44 -3.65 -14.99
C GLU A 37 -4.69 -5.16 -14.89
N PHE A 38 -4.56 -5.74 -13.69
CA PHE A 38 -4.79 -7.18 -13.47
C PHE A 38 -6.27 -7.58 -13.58
N ARG A 39 -6.51 -8.89 -13.81
CA ARG A 39 -7.86 -9.48 -13.89
C ARG A 39 -7.98 -10.69 -12.94
N PRO A 40 -8.92 -10.65 -11.96
CA PRO A 40 -9.79 -9.51 -11.63
C PRO A 40 -8.99 -8.29 -11.17
N MET A 41 -9.56 -7.08 -11.31
CA MET A 41 -8.92 -5.86 -10.80
C MET A 41 -8.85 -5.92 -9.27
N LEU A 42 -7.81 -5.32 -8.69
CA LEU A 42 -7.61 -5.30 -7.25
C LEU A 42 -8.31 -4.09 -6.64
N THR A 43 -9.30 -4.33 -5.79
CA THR A 43 -9.80 -3.29 -4.87
C THR A 43 -8.70 -2.95 -3.88
N THR A 44 -8.37 -1.68 -3.71
CA THR A 44 -7.25 -1.26 -2.85
C THR A 44 -7.50 0.12 -2.24
N VAL A 45 -6.79 0.41 -1.15
CA VAL A 45 -6.81 1.72 -0.49
C VAL A 45 -5.71 2.60 -1.06
N ARG A 46 -6.08 3.73 -1.67
CA ARG A 46 -5.13 4.74 -2.12
C ARG A 46 -4.56 5.51 -0.93
N GLN A 47 -3.24 5.42 -0.75
CA GLN A 47 -2.55 6.25 0.24
C GLN A 47 -2.29 7.66 -0.33
N PRO A 48 -2.35 8.73 0.49
CA PRO A 48 -2.02 10.08 0.07
C PRO A 48 -0.48 10.27 0.00
N ALA A 49 0.20 9.48 -0.83
CA ALA A 49 1.66 9.36 -0.89
C ALA A 49 2.37 10.71 -1.05
N ASP A 50 1.86 11.60 -1.90
CA ASP A 50 2.43 12.94 -2.11
C ASP A 50 2.43 13.77 -0.81
N LYS A 51 1.31 13.74 -0.07
CA LYS A 51 1.18 14.46 1.20
C LYS A 51 2.10 13.86 2.26
N MET A 52 2.21 12.54 2.31
CA MET A 52 3.12 11.85 3.24
C MET A 52 4.58 12.22 2.95
N GLY A 53 4.97 12.23 1.67
CA GLY A 53 6.31 12.64 1.25
C GLY A 53 6.60 14.09 1.63
N GLN A 54 5.68 15.01 1.34
CA GLN A 54 5.82 16.42 1.71
C GLN A 54 5.97 16.60 3.23
N GLN A 55 5.08 15.98 4.02
CA GLN A 55 5.18 16.05 5.48
C GLN A 55 6.45 15.40 6.02
N GLY A 56 6.90 14.31 5.42
CA GLY A 56 8.15 13.64 5.79
C GLY A 56 9.37 14.55 5.60
N VAL A 57 9.43 15.25 4.46
CA VAL A 57 10.49 16.24 4.20
C VAL A 57 10.39 17.43 5.17
N ASP A 58 9.19 17.95 5.42
CA ASP A 58 9.00 19.05 6.38
C ASP A 58 9.48 18.67 7.79
N ILE A 59 9.22 17.44 8.23
CA ILE A 59 9.70 16.92 9.50
C ILE A 59 11.23 16.80 9.50
N LEU A 60 11.82 16.29 8.42
CA LEU A 60 13.26 16.15 8.28
C LEU A 60 13.96 17.52 8.35
N LEU A 61 13.44 18.52 7.65
CA LEU A 61 13.99 19.88 7.68
C LEU A 61 13.93 20.48 9.09
N LYS A 62 12.83 20.30 9.82
CA LYS A 62 12.74 20.74 11.22
C LYS A 62 13.78 20.08 12.13
N TRP A 63 14.16 18.83 11.86
CA TRP A 63 15.23 18.15 12.58
C TRP A 63 16.61 18.72 12.22
N ILE A 64 16.85 18.99 10.94
CA ILE A 64 18.10 19.59 10.46
C ILE A 64 18.30 20.99 11.06
N ASP A 65 17.24 21.79 11.10
CA ASP A 65 17.27 23.16 11.63
C ASP A 65 17.23 23.22 13.17
N GLY A 66 17.09 22.07 13.84
CA GLY A 66 16.99 21.99 15.30
C GLY A 66 15.69 22.57 15.89
N THR A 67 14.67 22.82 15.06
CA THR A 67 13.38 23.40 15.48
C THR A 67 12.38 22.35 15.97
N ALA A 68 12.67 21.05 15.76
CA ALA A 68 11.95 19.95 16.37
C ALA A 68 12.90 18.84 16.83
N LYS A 69 12.53 18.12 17.89
CA LYS A 69 13.26 16.93 18.34
C LYS A 69 12.69 15.68 17.67
N ARG A 70 13.57 14.73 17.35
CA ARG A 70 13.16 13.40 16.89
C ARG A 70 12.56 12.64 18.07
N ASN A 71 11.24 12.41 18.01
CA ASN A 71 10.59 11.48 18.94
C ASN A 71 10.92 10.06 18.48
N VAL A 72 11.97 9.48 19.07
CA VAL A 72 12.27 8.06 18.89
C VAL A 72 11.45 7.30 19.92
N THR A 73 10.44 6.57 19.45
CA THR A 73 9.78 5.53 20.25
C THR A 73 10.28 4.20 19.71
N VAL A 74 10.91 3.41 20.59
CA VAL A 74 11.34 2.04 20.32
C VAL A 74 10.21 1.10 20.70
#